data_AF-A0A969F8C7-F1
#
_entry.id   AF-A0A969F8C7-F1
#
_cell.length_a   1.000
_cell.length_b   1.000
_cell.length_c   1.000
_cell.angle_alpha   90.00
_cell.angle_beta   90.00
_cell.angle_gamma   90.00
#
_symmetry.space_group_name_H-M   'P 1'
#
loop_
_entity.id
_entity.type
_entity.pdbx_description
1 polymer ?
#
loop_
_entity_poly.entity_id
_entity_poly.type
_entity_poly.pdbx_seq_one_letter_code
_entity_poly.pdbx_strand_id
1 'polypeptide(L)'
;SGNGRFGVEIMGIDSDNNGVYGNYIGTNVAGDTAVPNLSGIVIALGASNNRIGDITNNNGGANLISGNNFYGIFIGDANTINSRIEGNAIGNHNGAPSNGLDGIRIVGANLTIIGEHPDNGYTQYIEGNGRNGIRLEDSNQTIVGLRNVIIYNEGAGIAVTGSSSQNDFWPRQIAHNGGLPIDLGDDGHTANDPGDGDSGPNNLLNYPEVTAVNGDIVQGTVCGGCTVRLYYAELNPGQPGGGGTYMHSVTADFDGNWSANLNSILADYEATGLAPQGGIITADAMTYTAVHSFNSSEMSPRSLHQIFLPVILHNTPLPTVPEQVWFAPNMGSRDYTDLFSHPTQWTTARSQIDVFKFYTQNLIDAPCTICGNNTLNAFVDVQAFQKLTDWDIAIGVEAGAVKEWGCTGVRGAEVAEEIIQNVQTNGGMVTYLAMDEPYIGGELVANGLSCGYTMSQSADATTTFINRIRTAYPYMVLGDIEPYPYFSVVQLQQWIVALESRGIQLDFFHLDVDIERVNVEGHDVATDLWALRQFCQAHGIPFGVIFTSNWTDAGSEQTYFDSTREWVDTVNRAMGMPAHAIFQSWQGPAPDGVHAVPINLPENNTAVYSHTRLVNEGLAQPGSLVFHH
;
A
#
# COMPACT_ATOMS: atom_id res chain seq x y z
N SER A 1 -14.46 -27.26 -18.82
CA SER A 1 -15.90 -27.45 -18.63
C SER A 1 -16.26 -28.89 -18.92
N GLY A 2 -17.27 -29.46 -18.25
CA GLY A 2 -17.74 -30.82 -18.47
C GLY A 2 -16.87 -31.93 -17.85
N ASN A 3 -15.93 -31.59 -16.97
CA ASN A 3 -14.94 -32.54 -16.43
C ASN A 3 -15.53 -33.55 -15.41
N GLY A 4 -16.79 -33.39 -15.00
CA GLY A 4 -17.43 -34.23 -13.96
C GLY A 4 -16.91 -34.01 -12.52
N ARG A 5 -15.73 -33.40 -12.37
CA ARG A 5 -15.14 -32.96 -11.10
C ARG A 5 -14.79 -31.47 -11.17
N PHE A 6 -13.53 -31.04 -11.12
CA PHE A 6 -13.18 -29.61 -11.11
C PHE A 6 -12.86 -29.10 -12.52
N GLY A 7 -13.13 -27.82 -12.78
CA GLY A 7 -12.74 -27.17 -14.04
C GLY A 7 -11.23 -26.94 -14.10
N VAL A 8 -10.69 -26.32 -13.05
CA VAL A 8 -9.25 -26.13 -12.78
C VAL A 8 -8.97 -26.55 -11.32
N GLU A 9 -7.84 -27.22 -11.08
CA GLU A 9 -7.43 -27.74 -9.76
C GLU A 9 -5.97 -27.29 -9.50
N ILE A 10 -5.75 -26.52 -8.43
CA ILE A 10 -4.46 -26.00 -7.99
C ILE A 10 -4.26 -26.48 -6.54
N MET A 11 -3.47 -27.52 -6.31
CA MET A 11 -3.42 -28.16 -5.00
C MET A 11 -2.05 -28.71 -4.61
N GLY A 12 -1.66 -28.44 -3.36
CA GLY A 12 -0.41 -28.88 -2.76
C GLY A 12 0.47 -27.70 -2.36
N ILE A 13 1.38 -27.94 -1.41
CA ILE A 13 2.25 -26.90 -0.81
C ILE A 13 3.15 -26.20 -1.84
N ASP A 14 3.57 -26.90 -2.89
CA ASP A 14 4.37 -26.38 -4.00
C ASP A 14 3.52 -25.94 -5.22
N SER A 15 2.21 -25.72 -5.04
CA SER A 15 1.32 -25.13 -6.06
C SER A 15 1.17 -23.64 -5.84
N ASP A 16 2.27 -22.92 -6.06
CA ASP A 16 2.35 -21.48 -5.88
C ASP A 16 2.40 -20.68 -7.19
N ASN A 17 2.01 -19.41 -7.13
CA ASN A 17 2.15 -18.43 -8.22
C ASN A 17 1.46 -18.82 -9.56
N ASN A 18 0.40 -19.64 -9.51
CA ASN A 18 -0.35 -20.05 -10.70
C ASN A 18 -1.37 -18.98 -11.10
N GLY A 19 -1.46 -18.71 -12.41
CA GLY A 19 -2.42 -17.75 -12.99
C GLY A 19 -3.52 -18.45 -13.80
N VAL A 20 -4.78 -18.07 -13.57
CA VAL A 20 -5.94 -18.51 -14.37
C VAL A 20 -6.61 -17.28 -14.96
N TYR A 21 -6.52 -17.09 -16.28
CA TYR A 21 -6.95 -15.85 -16.97
C TYR A 21 -7.72 -16.13 -18.26
N GLY A 22 -8.78 -15.37 -18.54
CA GLY A 22 -9.50 -15.40 -19.82
C GLY A 22 -10.34 -16.67 -20.11
N ASN A 23 -10.63 -17.50 -19.11
CA ASN A 23 -11.26 -18.82 -19.30
C ASN A 23 -12.78 -18.80 -19.16
N TYR A 24 -13.43 -19.72 -19.89
CA TYR A 24 -14.86 -20.04 -19.77
C TYR A 24 -14.99 -21.36 -19.00
N ILE A 25 -15.34 -21.29 -17.71
CA ILE A 25 -15.24 -22.41 -16.76
C ILE A 25 -16.62 -22.80 -16.23
N GLY A 26 -17.14 -23.91 -16.76
CA GLY A 26 -18.47 -24.45 -16.45
C GLY A 26 -19.52 -24.13 -17.52
N THR A 27 -19.15 -23.35 -18.53
CA THR A 27 -19.97 -22.99 -19.70
C THR A 27 -19.41 -23.58 -21.01
N ASN A 28 -20.18 -23.44 -22.09
CA ASN A 28 -19.73 -23.60 -23.47
C ASN A 28 -18.83 -22.41 -23.90
N VAL A 29 -18.31 -22.46 -25.14
CA VAL A 29 -17.44 -21.41 -25.71
C VAL A 29 -18.14 -20.05 -25.92
N ALA A 30 -19.47 -20.00 -25.85
CA ALA A 30 -20.25 -18.76 -25.95
C ALA A 30 -20.59 -18.15 -24.58
N GLY A 31 -20.36 -18.87 -23.47
CA GLY A 31 -20.75 -18.47 -22.12
C GLY A 31 -22.22 -18.67 -21.77
N ASP A 32 -23.09 -18.94 -22.76
CA ASP A 32 -24.55 -18.93 -22.62
C ASP A 32 -25.18 -20.25 -22.15
N THR A 33 -24.44 -21.36 -22.23
CA THR A 33 -24.97 -22.70 -21.95
C THR A 33 -24.10 -23.43 -20.95
N ALA A 34 -24.71 -23.99 -19.90
CA ALA A 34 -24.00 -24.74 -18.89
C ALA A 34 -23.40 -26.04 -19.47
N VAL A 35 -22.12 -26.27 -19.20
CA VAL A 35 -21.38 -27.50 -19.45
C VAL A 35 -20.68 -27.85 -18.12
N PRO A 36 -21.43 -28.31 -17.11
CA PRO A 36 -21.02 -28.16 -15.73
C PRO A 36 -19.75 -28.92 -15.36
N ASN A 37 -18.92 -28.28 -14.54
CA ASN A 37 -18.06 -29.00 -13.61
C ASN A 37 -18.82 -29.16 -12.27
N LEU A 38 -18.31 -29.94 -11.33
CA LEU A 38 -18.76 -29.94 -9.94
C LEU A 38 -18.48 -28.56 -9.30
N SER A 39 -17.24 -28.09 -9.39
CA SER A 39 -16.83 -26.71 -9.04
C SER A 39 -15.97 -26.14 -10.17
N GLY A 40 -16.01 -24.82 -10.39
CA GLY A 40 -15.24 -24.18 -11.44
C GLY A 40 -13.73 -24.26 -11.20
N ILE A 41 -13.24 -23.57 -10.17
CA ILE A 41 -11.83 -23.55 -9.77
C ILE A 41 -11.70 -24.06 -8.33
N VAL A 42 -10.68 -24.86 -8.05
CA VAL A 42 -10.31 -25.33 -6.71
C VAL A 42 -8.87 -24.94 -6.41
N ILE A 43 -8.64 -24.23 -5.30
CA ILE A 43 -7.31 -23.95 -4.73
C ILE A 43 -7.26 -24.58 -3.33
N ALA A 44 -6.34 -25.50 -3.06
CA ALA A 44 -6.33 -26.17 -1.75
C ALA A 44 -4.99 -26.80 -1.31
N LEU A 45 -4.99 -27.40 -0.11
CA LEU A 45 -3.95 -28.29 0.40
C LEU A 45 -2.55 -27.63 0.48
N GLY A 46 -2.50 -26.37 0.90
CA GLY A 46 -1.25 -25.61 1.06
C GLY A 46 -0.84 -24.75 -0.15
N ALA A 47 -1.62 -24.78 -1.23
CA ALA A 47 -1.38 -23.92 -2.40
C ALA A 47 -1.41 -22.43 -2.01
N SER A 48 -0.48 -21.61 -2.53
CA SER A 48 -0.29 -20.22 -2.10
C SER A 48 -0.05 -19.23 -3.24
N ASN A 49 -0.21 -17.92 -3.04
CA ASN A 49 0.16 -16.87 -4.02
C ASN A 49 -0.52 -17.01 -5.41
N ASN A 50 -1.66 -17.69 -5.50
CA ASN A 50 -2.31 -18.01 -6.78
C ASN A 50 -3.27 -16.89 -7.22
N ARG A 51 -3.33 -16.59 -8.52
CA ARG A 51 -4.13 -15.49 -9.07
C ARG A 51 -5.21 -15.97 -10.04
N ILE A 52 -6.45 -15.62 -9.75
CA ILE A 52 -7.62 -15.92 -10.56
C ILE A 52 -8.16 -14.62 -11.17
N GLY A 53 -8.04 -14.49 -12.48
CA GLY A 53 -8.41 -13.29 -13.23
C GLY A 53 -7.34 -12.21 -13.19
N ASP A 54 -7.38 -11.33 -14.19
CA ASP A 54 -6.38 -10.28 -14.39
C ASP A 54 -7.06 -8.99 -14.86
N ILE A 55 -6.46 -7.88 -14.49
CA ILE A 55 -6.93 -6.51 -14.69
C ILE A 55 -6.00 -5.69 -15.61
N THR A 56 -4.84 -6.24 -16.00
CA THR A 56 -3.82 -5.49 -16.75
C THR A 56 -4.07 -5.48 -18.27
N ASN A 57 -5.05 -6.24 -18.75
CA ASN A 57 -5.24 -6.57 -20.16
C ASN A 57 -6.68 -6.32 -20.62
N ASN A 58 -6.86 -5.18 -21.32
CA ASN A 58 -8.15 -4.66 -21.77
C ASN A 58 -8.95 -5.65 -22.64
N ASN A 59 -9.90 -6.37 -22.01
CA ASN A 59 -10.74 -7.44 -22.54
C ASN A 59 -10.04 -8.80 -22.80
N GLY A 60 -8.98 -9.14 -22.05
CA GLY A 60 -8.28 -10.42 -22.16
C GLY A 60 -8.20 -11.29 -20.89
N GLY A 61 -8.15 -10.69 -19.70
CA GLY A 61 -7.85 -11.41 -18.44
C GLY A 61 -9.03 -12.01 -17.68
N ALA A 62 -10.24 -11.50 -17.89
CA ALA A 62 -11.43 -11.89 -17.11
C ALA A 62 -11.86 -13.34 -17.38
N ASN A 63 -11.99 -14.17 -16.34
CA ASN A 63 -12.64 -15.47 -16.46
C ASN A 63 -14.17 -15.33 -16.32
N LEU A 64 -14.92 -16.10 -17.10
CA LEU A 64 -16.32 -16.40 -16.86
C LEU A 64 -16.43 -17.74 -16.12
N ILE A 65 -16.79 -17.70 -14.84
CA ILE A 65 -16.83 -18.85 -13.93
C ILE A 65 -18.29 -19.09 -13.53
N SER A 66 -18.96 -19.95 -14.28
CA SER A 66 -20.41 -19.92 -14.46
C SER A 66 -20.92 -21.31 -14.83
N GLY A 67 -22.17 -21.65 -14.50
CA GLY A 67 -22.79 -22.94 -14.86
C GLY A 67 -22.20 -24.18 -14.17
N ASN A 68 -21.44 -24.02 -13.07
CA ASN A 68 -20.92 -25.14 -12.29
C ASN A 68 -21.99 -25.66 -11.31
N ASN A 69 -22.00 -26.96 -11.01
CA ASN A 69 -23.05 -27.56 -10.18
C ASN A 69 -23.04 -27.07 -8.73
N PHE A 70 -21.87 -26.79 -8.16
CA PHE A 70 -21.67 -26.24 -6.83
C PHE A 70 -21.05 -24.84 -6.94
N TYR A 71 -19.77 -24.68 -6.59
CA TYR A 71 -19.14 -23.37 -6.44
C TYR A 71 -18.53 -22.87 -7.75
N GLY A 72 -18.51 -21.55 -7.93
CA GLY A 72 -17.67 -20.92 -8.97
C GLY A 72 -16.19 -21.13 -8.64
N ILE A 73 -15.74 -20.59 -7.52
CA ILE A 73 -14.40 -20.77 -6.96
C ILE A 73 -14.52 -21.40 -5.56
N PHE A 74 -13.70 -22.40 -5.27
CA PHE A 74 -13.52 -22.96 -3.93
C PHE A 74 -12.05 -22.83 -3.51
N ILE A 75 -11.82 -22.30 -2.31
CA ILE A 75 -10.51 -22.22 -1.67
C ILE A 75 -10.60 -22.90 -0.30
N GLY A 76 -9.63 -23.72 0.09
CA GLY A 76 -9.60 -24.23 1.45
C GLY A 76 -8.38 -25.05 1.85
N ASP A 77 -8.41 -25.54 3.09
CA ASP A 77 -7.25 -25.94 3.91
C ASP A 77 -6.57 -24.73 4.59
N ALA A 78 -6.20 -24.91 5.86
CA ALA A 78 -5.64 -23.85 6.70
C ALA A 78 -4.29 -23.30 6.22
N ASN A 79 -3.55 -24.10 5.45
CA ASN A 79 -2.23 -23.72 4.91
C ASN A 79 -2.33 -23.05 3.53
N THR A 80 -3.53 -23.00 2.93
CA THR A 80 -3.74 -22.27 1.66
C THR A 80 -3.90 -20.78 1.95
N ILE A 81 -3.01 -19.97 1.40
CA ILE A 81 -2.85 -18.55 1.74
C ILE A 81 -2.60 -17.65 0.53
N ASN A 82 -2.84 -16.34 0.68
CA ASN A 82 -2.47 -15.30 -0.30
C ASN A 82 -3.00 -15.57 -1.73
N SER A 83 -4.23 -16.06 -1.86
CA SER A 83 -4.88 -16.16 -3.17
C SER A 83 -5.50 -14.83 -3.56
N ARG A 84 -5.26 -14.36 -4.79
CA ARG A 84 -5.85 -13.14 -5.35
C ARG A 84 -6.92 -13.48 -6.38
N ILE A 85 -8.13 -12.97 -6.20
CA ILE A 85 -9.26 -13.17 -7.11
C ILE A 85 -9.68 -11.78 -7.60
N GLU A 86 -9.48 -11.47 -8.87
CA GLU A 86 -9.63 -10.10 -9.40
C GLU A 86 -10.24 -10.11 -10.81
N GLY A 87 -11.17 -9.18 -11.10
CA GLY A 87 -11.64 -8.95 -12.48
C GLY A 87 -12.39 -10.12 -13.15
N ASN A 88 -13.02 -11.00 -12.37
CA ASN A 88 -13.80 -12.14 -12.89
C ASN A 88 -15.29 -11.83 -13.02
N ALA A 89 -15.99 -12.60 -13.86
CA ALA A 89 -17.44 -12.71 -13.87
C ALA A 89 -17.85 -14.08 -13.32
N ILE A 90 -18.51 -14.11 -12.16
CA ILE A 90 -18.78 -15.32 -11.38
C ILE A 90 -20.29 -15.48 -11.18
N GLY A 91 -20.88 -16.47 -11.84
CA GLY A 91 -22.31 -16.76 -11.81
C GLY A 91 -23.06 -16.29 -13.07
N ASN A 92 -24.27 -15.74 -12.90
CA ASN A 92 -25.15 -15.27 -13.96
C ASN A 92 -24.87 -13.81 -14.36
N HIS A 93 -23.67 -13.57 -14.85
CA HIS A 93 -23.30 -12.29 -15.46
C HIS A 93 -23.68 -12.29 -16.95
N ASN A 94 -24.34 -11.22 -17.42
CA ASN A 94 -24.76 -11.04 -18.82
C ASN A 94 -25.53 -12.23 -19.45
N GLY A 95 -26.31 -12.96 -18.65
CA GLY A 95 -27.12 -14.09 -19.11
C GLY A 95 -26.42 -15.45 -19.14
N ALA A 96 -25.21 -15.54 -18.58
CA ALA A 96 -24.54 -16.82 -18.33
C ALA A 96 -25.30 -17.65 -17.26
N PRO A 97 -25.18 -18.99 -17.23
CA PRO A 97 -25.88 -19.81 -16.24
C PRO A 97 -25.35 -19.62 -14.80
N SER A 98 -26.25 -19.62 -13.81
CA SER A 98 -25.88 -19.61 -12.38
C SER A 98 -24.90 -20.75 -12.02
N ASN A 99 -23.97 -20.51 -11.10
CA ASN A 99 -23.37 -21.61 -10.32
C ASN A 99 -24.42 -22.12 -9.30
N GLY A 100 -24.44 -23.41 -8.99
CA GLY A 100 -25.53 -24.00 -8.20
C GLY A 100 -25.47 -23.79 -6.68
N LEU A 101 -24.34 -23.29 -6.14
CA LEU A 101 -24.18 -22.87 -4.75
C LEU A 101 -23.50 -21.48 -4.70
N ASP A 102 -22.53 -21.27 -3.81
CA ASP A 102 -21.87 -19.98 -3.62
C ASP A 102 -20.97 -19.60 -4.81
N GLY A 103 -20.86 -18.31 -5.12
CA GLY A 103 -19.96 -17.80 -6.17
C GLY A 103 -18.49 -18.05 -5.83
N ILE A 104 -18.07 -17.60 -4.65
CA ILE A 104 -16.75 -17.87 -4.06
C ILE A 104 -16.95 -18.51 -2.68
N ARG A 105 -16.30 -19.64 -2.43
CA ARG A 105 -16.38 -20.38 -1.17
C ARG A 105 -14.98 -20.56 -0.56
N ILE A 106 -14.77 -20.07 0.65
CA ILE A 106 -13.49 -20.18 1.37
C ILE A 106 -13.68 -20.96 2.68
N VAL A 107 -12.85 -21.98 2.93
CA VAL A 107 -12.92 -22.86 4.10
C VAL A 107 -11.54 -23.08 4.73
N GLY A 108 -11.29 -22.46 5.88
CA GLY A 108 -10.02 -22.56 6.62
C GLY A 108 -8.86 -21.71 6.06
N ALA A 109 -8.89 -21.37 4.77
CA ALA A 109 -7.83 -20.62 4.10
C ALA A 109 -7.78 -19.15 4.56
N ASN A 110 -6.59 -18.54 4.47
CA ASN A 110 -6.31 -17.23 5.07
C ASN A 110 -5.69 -16.25 4.07
N LEU A 111 -5.61 -14.96 4.42
CA LEU A 111 -4.94 -13.93 3.61
C LEU A 111 -5.49 -13.86 2.16
N THR A 112 -6.76 -14.17 1.93
CA THR A 112 -7.33 -14.19 0.57
C THR A 112 -7.83 -12.81 0.17
N ILE A 113 -7.48 -12.35 -1.01
CA ILE A 113 -7.82 -11.02 -1.51
C ILE A 113 -8.79 -11.16 -2.68
N ILE A 114 -9.95 -10.50 -2.58
CA ILE A 114 -11.03 -10.55 -3.56
C ILE A 114 -11.34 -9.11 -3.99
N GLY A 115 -11.07 -8.76 -5.25
CA GLY A 115 -11.42 -7.46 -5.82
C GLY A 115 -10.79 -6.23 -5.13
N GLU A 116 -9.65 -6.40 -4.49
CA GLU A 116 -8.87 -5.33 -3.85
C GLU A 116 -7.51 -5.15 -4.54
N HIS A 117 -7.41 -4.14 -5.40
CA HIS A 117 -6.16 -3.71 -6.02
C HIS A 117 -6.32 -2.27 -6.51
N PRO A 118 -5.27 -1.44 -6.50
CA PRO A 118 -5.40 0.02 -6.59
C PRO A 118 -5.54 0.62 -8.01
N ASP A 119 -5.80 -0.20 -9.03
CA ASP A 119 -6.03 0.26 -10.41
C ASP A 119 -7.51 0.48 -10.74
N ASN A 120 -7.83 1.51 -11.55
CA ASN A 120 -9.21 1.89 -11.89
C ASN A 120 -9.81 1.05 -13.05
N GLY A 121 -9.22 -0.11 -13.37
CA GLY A 121 -9.47 -0.83 -14.62
C GLY A 121 -10.77 -1.65 -14.69
N TYR A 122 -11.02 -2.54 -13.72
CA TYR A 122 -12.03 -3.61 -13.90
C TYR A 122 -12.85 -3.89 -12.64
N THR A 123 -14.17 -3.99 -12.83
CA THR A 123 -15.13 -4.51 -11.86
C THR A 123 -15.05 -6.03 -11.81
N GLN A 124 -15.16 -6.61 -10.62
CA GLN A 124 -15.41 -8.03 -10.42
C GLN A 124 -16.89 -8.25 -10.15
N TYR A 125 -17.53 -9.09 -10.96
CA TYR A 125 -18.95 -9.37 -10.88
C TYR A 125 -19.17 -10.73 -10.20
N ILE A 126 -19.88 -10.74 -9.08
CA ILE A 126 -20.24 -11.94 -8.32
C ILE A 126 -21.77 -11.97 -8.24
N GLU A 127 -22.38 -12.49 -9.29
CA GLU A 127 -23.79 -12.20 -9.62
C GLU A 127 -24.60 -13.47 -9.79
N GLY A 128 -25.82 -13.49 -9.23
CA GLY A 128 -26.80 -14.54 -9.54
C GLY A 128 -26.29 -15.97 -9.38
N ASN A 129 -25.64 -16.26 -8.25
CA ASN A 129 -25.25 -17.60 -7.83
C ASN A 129 -26.36 -18.23 -6.95
N GLY A 130 -26.48 -19.56 -6.94
CA GLY A 130 -27.56 -20.31 -6.30
C GLY A 130 -27.51 -20.38 -4.76
N ARG A 131 -26.53 -19.74 -4.14
CA ARG A 131 -26.48 -19.39 -2.71
C ARG A 131 -25.83 -18.01 -2.54
N ASN A 132 -24.77 -17.89 -1.75
CA ASN A 132 -24.17 -16.60 -1.44
C ASN A 132 -23.30 -16.09 -2.59
N GLY A 133 -23.04 -14.79 -2.64
CA GLY A 133 -21.99 -14.25 -3.52
C GLY A 133 -20.62 -14.79 -3.08
N ILE A 134 -20.28 -14.54 -1.81
CA ILE A 134 -19.07 -15.03 -1.14
C ILE A 134 -19.48 -15.72 0.16
N ARG A 135 -18.85 -16.85 0.49
CA ARG A 135 -19.03 -17.52 1.79
C ARG A 135 -17.70 -17.91 2.44
N LEU A 136 -17.44 -17.36 3.63
CA LEU A 136 -16.29 -17.69 4.48
C LEU A 136 -16.70 -18.66 5.60
N GLU A 137 -15.84 -19.64 5.90
CA GLU A 137 -15.97 -20.54 7.06
C GLU A 137 -14.59 -20.83 7.64
N ASP A 138 -14.41 -20.62 8.94
CA ASP A 138 -13.13 -20.75 9.66
C ASP A 138 -11.94 -20.03 8.97
N SER A 139 -12.21 -18.96 8.22
CA SER A 139 -11.25 -18.27 7.33
C SER A 139 -10.90 -16.89 7.89
N ASN A 140 -9.63 -16.48 7.80
CA ASN A 140 -9.16 -15.25 8.44
C ASN A 140 -8.39 -14.34 7.48
N GLN A 141 -8.34 -13.05 7.79
CA GLN A 141 -7.58 -12.05 7.00
C GLN A 141 -8.00 -12.04 5.52
N THR A 142 -9.28 -12.32 5.23
CA THR A 142 -9.84 -12.20 3.88
C THR A 142 -10.30 -10.77 3.63
N ILE A 143 -9.89 -10.20 2.50
CA ILE A 143 -10.29 -8.85 2.08
C ILE A 143 -11.26 -8.96 0.89
N VAL A 144 -12.40 -8.27 0.95
CA VAL A 144 -13.35 -8.11 -0.17
C VAL A 144 -13.47 -6.62 -0.53
N GLY A 145 -12.64 -6.13 -1.45
CA GLY A 145 -12.46 -4.68 -1.68
C GLY A 145 -13.34 -4.01 -2.75
N LEU A 146 -13.03 -2.72 -2.99
CA LEU A 146 -13.76 -1.72 -3.82
C LEU A 146 -14.04 -2.06 -5.30
N ARG A 147 -13.73 -3.26 -5.77
CA ARG A 147 -14.07 -3.68 -7.15
C ARG A 147 -15.19 -4.69 -7.24
N ASN A 148 -15.63 -5.27 -6.13
CA ASN A 148 -16.68 -6.28 -6.14
C ASN A 148 -18.07 -5.64 -6.31
N VAL A 149 -18.82 -6.10 -7.31
CA VAL A 149 -20.27 -5.94 -7.44
C VAL A 149 -20.89 -7.29 -7.12
N ILE A 150 -21.60 -7.37 -6.00
CA ILE A 150 -22.11 -8.62 -5.42
C ILE A 150 -23.64 -8.53 -5.34
N ILE A 151 -24.32 -8.98 -6.41
CA ILE A 151 -25.76 -8.73 -6.60
C ILE A 151 -26.55 -9.94 -7.10
N TYR A 152 -27.84 -9.98 -6.82
CA TYR A 152 -28.79 -11.01 -7.32
C TYR A 152 -28.50 -12.47 -6.92
N ASN A 153 -27.57 -12.75 -6.01
CA ASN A 153 -27.32 -14.09 -5.50
C ASN A 153 -28.52 -14.59 -4.66
N GLU A 154 -28.82 -15.89 -4.62
CA GLU A 154 -30.01 -16.42 -3.92
C GLU A 154 -29.91 -16.37 -2.38
N GLY A 155 -28.69 -16.31 -1.84
CA GLY A 155 -28.38 -16.15 -0.41
C GLY A 155 -27.90 -14.74 -0.06
N ALA A 156 -27.08 -14.60 0.97
CA ALA A 156 -26.43 -13.34 1.32
C ALA A 156 -25.43 -12.87 0.25
N GLY A 157 -25.08 -11.58 0.26
CA GLY A 157 -23.97 -11.08 -0.56
C GLY A 157 -22.64 -11.69 -0.09
N ILE A 158 -22.32 -11.51 1.19
CA ILE A 158 -21.19 -12.11 1.90
C ILE A 158 -21.72 -12.79 3.16
N ALA A 159 -21.57 -14.12 3.25
CA ALA A 159 -21.88 -14.88 4.46
C ALA A 159 -20.58 -15.28 5.18
N VAL A 160 -20.50 -15.07 6.50
CA VAL A 160 -19.32 -15.38 7.31
C VAL A 160 -19.71 -16.32 8.43
N THR A 161 -19.03 -17.46 8.57
CA THR A 161 -19.42 -18.52 9.51
C THR A 161 -18.23 -19.15 10.24
N GLY A 162 -18.53 -19.92 11.29
CA GLY A 162 -17.52 -20.60 12.10
C GLY A 162 -16.67 -19.62 12.93
N SER A 163 -15.39 -19.94 13.12
CA SER A 163 -14.41 -19.11 13.83
C SER A 163 -13.66 -18.13 12.90
N SER A 164 -14.28 -17.74 11.78
CA SER A 164 -13.71 -16.76 10.85
C SER A 164 -13.48 -15.42 11.55
N SER A 165 -12.30 -14.82 11.45
CA SER A 165 -11.97 -13.56 12.13
C SER A 165 -11.01 -12.69 11.33
N GLN A 166 -10.94 -11.40 11.63
CA GLN A 166 -10.09 -10.43 10.95
C GLN A 166 -10.36 -10.34 9.44
N ASN A 167 -11.60 -10.56 9.00
CA ASN A 167 -11.98 -10.40 7.60
C ASN A 167 -12.62 -9.03 7.35
N ASP A 168 -12.22 -8.40 6.26
CA ASP A 168 -12.55 -7.03 5.93
C ASP A 168 -13.39 -6.93 4.65
N PHE A 169 -14.55 -6.28 4.74
CA PHE A 169 -15.50 -6.17 3.64
C PHE A 169 -15.77 -4.71 3.28
N TRP A 170 -15.35 -4.34 2.07
CA TRP A 170 -15.66 -3.06 1.47
C TRP A 170 -15.98 -3.17 -0.05
N PRO A 171 -16.95 -4.03 -0.44
CA PRO A 171 -17.35 -4.18 -1.84
C PRO A 171 -17.81 -2.84 -2.45
N ARG A 172 -17.62 -2.67 -3.76
CA ARG A 172 -18.15 -1.50 -4.47
C ARG A 172 -19.65 -1.40 -4.29
N GLN A 173 -20.34 -2.50 -4.55
CA GLN A 173 -21.79 -2.61 -4.49
C GLN A 173 -22.15 -3.99 -3.98
N ILE A 174 -23.08 -4.03 -3.04
CA ILE A 174 -23.61 -5.27 -2.49
C ILE A 174 -25.09 -5.05 -2.21
N ALA A 175 -25.96 -5.60 -3.04
CA ALA A 175 -27.40 -5.28 -3.04
C ALA A 175 -28.22 -6.36 -3.76
N HIS A 176 -29.53 -6.38 -3.58
CA HIS A 176 -30.46 -7.24 -4.33
C HIS A 176 -30.20 -8.76 -4.22
N ASN A 177 -29.43 -9.21 -3.23
CA ASN A 177 -29.23 -10.63 -2.92
C ASN A 177 -30.43 -11.19 -2.12
N GLY A 178 -30.66 -12.50 -2.11
CA GLY A 178 -31.80 -13.14 -1.45
C GLY A 178 -31.72 -13.18 0.08
N GLY A 179 -30.54 -12.91 0.65
CA GLY A 179 -30.28 -12.71 2.08
C GLY A 179 -29.76 -11.29 2.37
N LEU A 180 -29.06 -11.12 3.49
CA LEU A 180 -28.46 -9.84 3.88
C LEU A 180 -27.26 -9.45 3.00
N PRO A 181 -26.80 -8.18 3.03
CA PRO A 181 -25.60 -7.76 2.32
C PRO A 181 -24.37 -8.48 2.88
N ILE A 182 -24.15 -8.32 4.19
CA ILE A 182 -23.19 -9.07 5.01
C ILE A 182 -24.01 -9.76 6.09
N ASP A 183 -23.80 -11.07 6.26
CA ASP A 183 -24.52 -11.93 7.21
C ASP A 183 -23.48 -12.65 8.11
N LEU A 184 -23.40 -12.26 9.38
CA LEU A 184 -22.42 -12.75 10.35
C LEU A 184 -23.01 -13.91 11.18
N GLY A 185 -22.97 -15.10 10.59
CA GLY A 185 -23.58 -16.31 11.15
C GLY A 185 -24.31 -17.13 10.09
N ASP A 186 -24.73 -16.50 8.98
CA ASP A 186 -25.65 -17.07 7.98
C ASP A 186 -27.01 -17.43 8.62
N ASP A 187 -27.38 -16.70 9.68
CA ASP A 187 -28.61 -16.81 10.45
C ASP A 187 -29.44 -15.50 10.51
N GLY A 188 -28.97 -14.45 9.83
CA GLY A 188 -29.63 -13.16 9.71
C GLY A 188 -29.25 -12.16 10.80
N HIS A 189 -29.98 -11.04 10.86
CA HIS A 189 -29.53 -9.82 11.55
C HIS A 189 -29.17 -10.04 13.02
N THR A 190 -27.88 -9.87 13.32
CA THR A 190 -27.26 -9.88 14.65
C THR A 190 -27.53 -8.57 15.39
N ALA A 191 -27.84 -8.65 16.67
CA ALA A 191 -28.29 -7.49 17.44
C ALA A 191 -27.09 -6.65 17.92
N ASN A 192 -27.14 -5.33 17.71
CA ASN A 192 -26.13 -4.43 18.28
C ASN A 192 -26.18 -4.46 19.81
N ASP A 193 -25.06 -4.76 20.47
CA ASP A 193 -24.93 -4.84 21.92
C ASP A 193 -23.74 -3.97 22.45
N PRO A 194 -23.82 -3.40 23.68
CA PRO A 194 -22.74 -2.53 24.16
C PRO A 194 -21.58 -3.29 24.80
N GLY A 195 -20.45 -3.39 24.08
CA GLY A 195 -19.14 -3.79 24.62
C GLY A 195 -18.75 -5.21 24.23
N ASP A 196 -18.23 -5.34 23.00
CA ASP A 196 -17.96 -6.52 22.16
C ASP A 196 -17.06 -7.62 22.77
N GLY A 197 -17.51 -8.20 23.89
CA GLY A 197 -17.00 -9.47 24.44
C GLY A 197 -17.55 -10.71 23.72
N ASP A 198 -18.14 -10.55 22.54
CA ASP A 198 -18.80 -11.60 21.77
C ASP A 198 -17.81 -12.50 21.02
N SER A 199 -18.26 -13.72 20.72
CA SER A 199 -17.44 -14.75 20.08
C SER A 199 -18.18 -15.40 18.93
N GLY A 200 -17.65 -15.26 17.71
CA GLY A 200 -18.26 -15.78 16.50
C GLY A 200 -17.59 -15.22 15.24
N PRO A 201 -18.24 -15.36 14.07
CA PRO A 201 -17.78 -14.79 12.80
C PRO A 201 -17.48 -13.28 12.92
N ASN A 202 -16.25 -12.87 12.62
CA ASN A 202 -15.75 -11.49 12.80
C ASN A 202 -16.03 -10.91 14.20
N ASN A 203 -16.01 -11.76 15.24
CA ASN A 203 -16.38 -11.45 16.62
C ASN A 203 -17.83 -10.90 16.79
N LEU A 204 -18.71 -11.12 15.80
CA LEU A 204 -20.03 -10.49 15.70
C LEU A 204 -19.96 -8.96 15.86
N LEU A 205 -18.97 -8.33 15.20
CA LEU A 205 -18.67 -6.92 15.40
C LEU A 205 -19.91 -6.03 15.28
N ASN A 206 -20.09 -5.16 16.28
CA ASN A 206 -21.15 -4.18 16.36
C ASN A 206 -21.03 -3.08 15.27
N TYR A 207 -22.15 -2.74 14.65
CA TYR A 207 -22.23 -1.77 13.56
C TYR A 207 -22.37 -0.32 14.07
N PRO A 208 -22.06 0.71 13.23
CA PRO A 208 -22.10 2.09 13.66
C PRO A 208 -23.53 2.56 13.93
N GLU A 209 -23.79 3.12 15.11
CA GLU A 209 -25.08 3.75 15.42
C GLU A 209 -25.08 5.22 14.97
N VAL A 210 -25.97 5.59 14.05
CA VAL A 210 -26.27 7.00 13.75
C VAL A 210 -27.09 7.59 14.90
N THR A 211 -26.51 8.56 15.61
CA THR A 211 -27.09 9.23 16.80
C THR A 211 -27.70 10.60 16.49
N ALA A 212 -27.17 11.32 15.50
CA ALA A 212 -27.70 12.62 15.08
C ALA A 212 -27.48 12.91 13.59
N VAL A 213 -28.37 13.69 12.99
CA VAL A 213 -28.21 14.24 11.64
C VAL A 213 -28.61 15.71 11.65
N ASN A 214 -27.64 16.58 11.35
CA ASN A 214 -27.71 18.03 11.52
C ASN A 214 -27.38 18.71 10.19
N GLY A 215 -28.39 18.87 9.34
CA GLY A 215 -28.19 19.26 7.94
C GLY A 215 -27.46 18.15 7.20
N ASP A 216 -26.33 18.47 6.58
CA ASP A 216 -25.52 17.51 5.82
C ASP A 216 -24.56 16.69 6.69
N ILE A 217 -24.48 16.98 8.00
CA ILE A 217 -23.58 16.26 8.91
C ILE A 217 -24.34 15.10 9.55
N VAL A 218 -23.88 13.88 9.28
CA VAL A 218 -24.29 12.65 9.99
C VAL A 218 -23.28 12.37 11.09
N GLN A 219 -23.76 12.08 12.29
CA GLN A 219 -22.94 11.79 13.45
C GLN A 219 -23.42 10.50 14.11
N GLY A 220 -22.48 9.79 14.72
CA GLY A 220 -22.78 8.52 15.35
C GLY A 220 -21.73 8.07 16.35
N THR A 221 -21.96 6.89 16.90
CA THR A 221 -21.06 6.20 17.81
C THR A 221 -20.75 4.80 17.28
N VAL A 222 -19.53 4.36 17.52
CA VAL A 222 -18.98 3.04 17.18
C VAL A 222 -17.83 2.75 18.16
N CYS A 223 -17.05 1.69 17.97
CA CYS A 223 -15.84 1.47 18.75
C CYS A 223 -14.76 2.57 18.54
N GLY A 224 -13.92 2.81 19.55
CA GLY A 224 -12.89 3.85 19.49
C GLY A 224 -11.86 3.63 18.39
N GLY A 225 -11.57 4.66 17.59
CA GLY A 225 -10.66 4.58 16.44
C GLY A 225 -11.23 3.89 15.20
N CYS A 226 -12.46 3.37 15.25
CA CYS A 226 -12.98 2.49 14.22
C CYS A 226 -13.30 3.21 12.90
N THR A 227 -13.02 2.56 11.76
CA THR A 227 -13.35 3.08 10.43
C THR A 227 -14.81 2.78 10.12
N VAL A 228 -15.63 3.81 9.97
CA VAL A 228 -17.02 3.73 9.52
C VAL A 228 -17.05 3.86 8.01
N ARG A 229 -17.56 2.85 7.32
CA ARG A 229 -17.78 2.87 5.86
C ARG A 229 -19.22 3.26 5.57
N LEU A 230 -19.39 4.25 4.72
CA LEU A 230 -20.67 4.83 4.35
C LEU A 230 -21.04 4.38 2.94
N TYR A 231 -22.27 3.90 2.81
CA TYR A 231 -22.83 3.37 1.56
C TYR A 231 -24.14 4.10 1.24
N TYR A 232 -24.37 4.27 -0.05
CA TYR A 232 -25.65 4.65 -0.61
C TYR A 232 -26.58 3.43 -0.55
N ALA A 233 -27.60 3.48 0.29
CA ALA A 233 -28.46 2.36 0.55
C ALA A 233 -29.39 2.04 -0.63
N GLU A 234 -29.32 0.80 -1.08
CA GLU A 234 -30.20 0.18 -2.07
C GLU A 234 -31.23 -0.68 -1.33
N LEU A 235 -32.52 -0.38 -1.52
CA LEU A 235 -33.63 -0.96 -0.75
C LEU A 235 -33.43 -0.77 0.77
N ASN A 236 -33.61 -1.81 1.59
CA ASN A 236 -33.46 -1.75 3.04
C ASN A 236 -32.32 -2.70 3.50
N PRO A 237 -31.10 -2.20 3.73
CA PRO A 237 -29.92 -3.00 4.09
C PRO A 237 -30.12 -4.06 5.16
N GLY A 238 -30.90 -3.77 6.22
CA GLY A 238 -31.19 -4.72 7.30
C GLY A 238 -32.32 -5.70 6.98
N GLN A 239 -32.56 -6.00 5.70
CA GLN A 239 -33.55 -6.97 5.21
C GLN A 239 -33.01 -7.68 3.95
N PRO A 240 -33.47 -8.91 3.69
CA PRO A 240 -33.26 -9.59 2.41
C PRO A 240 -33.54 -8.70 1.19
N GLY A 241 -32.61 -8.69 0.23
CA GLY A 241 -32.65 -7.80 -0.95
C GLY A 241 -32.03 -6.42 -0.75
N GLY A 242 -31.76 -6.02 0.50
CA GLY A 242 -31.11 -4.76 0.83
C GLY A 242 -29.64 -4.69 0.46
N GLY A 243 -29.06 -3.51 0.68
CA GLY A 243 -27.62 -3.28 0.75
C GLY A 243 -27.25 -1.89 0.29
N GLY A 244 -26.20 -1.73 -0.50
CA GLY A 244 -25.82 -0.43 -1.06
C GLY A 244 -24.52 -0.42 -1.88
N THR A 245 -24.20 0.76 -2.39
CA THR A 245 -22.95 1.07 -3.11
C THR A 245 -22.06 1.97 -2.26
N TYR A 246 -20.77 1.63 -2.10
CA TYR A 246 -19.80 2.33 -1.26
C TYR A 246 -19.61 3.79 -1.70
N MET A 247 -19.60 4.71 -0.74
CA MET A 247 -19.40 6.14 -0.97
C MET A 247 -18.08 6.66 -0.41
N HIS A 248 -17.80 6.37 0.87
CA HIS A 248 -16.68 6.98 1.61
C HIS A 248 -16.42 6.24 2.93
N SER A 249 -15.35 6.60 3.64
CA SER A 249 -15.06 6.12 4.99
C SER A 249 -14.58 7.25 5.91
N VAL A 250 -15.00 7.23 7.17
CA VAL A 250 -14.55 8.16 8.22
C VAL A 250 -14.06 7.39 9.44
N THR A 251 -12.99 7.86 10.07
CA THR A 251 -12.47 7.24 11.29
C THR A 251 -13.09 7.89 12.53
N ALA A 252 -13.58 7.08 13.46
CA ALA A 252 -14.06 7.54 14.76
C ALA A 252 -12.92 8.02 15.66
N ASP A 253 -13.19 8.94 16.58
CA ASP A 253 -12.25 9.29 17.63
C ASP A 253 -12.07 8.14 18.65
N PHE A 254 -11.14 8.29 19.60
CA PHE A 254 -10.87 7.26 20.61
C PHE A 254 -12.02 7.04 21.60
N ASP A 255 -12.96 7.97 21.71
CA ASP A 255 -14.20 7.82 22.49
C ASP A 255 -15.33 7.16 21.65
N GLY A 256 -15.06 6.83 20.39
CA GLY A 256 -15.99 6.14 19.47
C GLY A 256 -16.91 7.07 18.69
N ASN A 257 -16.76 8.39 18.79
CA ASN A 257 -17.61 9.33 18.06
C ASN A 257 -17.11 9.49 16.63
N TRP A 258 -18.03 9.45 15.66
CA TRP A 258 -17.72 9.75 14.27
C TRP A 258 -18.64 10.83 13.71
N SER A 259 -18.15 11.55 12.70
CA SER A 259 -18.88 12.62 12.04
C SER A 259 -18.50 12.67 10.56
N ALA A 260 -19.50 12.62 9.70
CA ALA A 260 -19.35 12.61 8.24
C ALA A 260 -20.16 13.74 7.62
N ASN A 261 -19.53 14.53 6.73
CA ASN A 261 -20.22 15.56 5.97
C ASN A 261 -20.65 14.99 4.62
N LEU A 262 -21.96 14.77 4.46
CA LEU A 262 -22.55 14.19 3.26
C LEU A 262 -22.36 15.07 2.03
N ASN A 263 -22.27 16.40 2.16
CA ASN A 263 -22.09 17.27 1.00
C ASN A 263 -20.68 17.19 0.39
N SER A 264 -19.64 16.95 1.20
CA SER A 264 -18.31 16.64 0.64
C SER A 264 -18.27 15.20 0.10
N ILE A 265 -18.88 14.25 0.81
CA ILE A 265 -18.88 12.83 0.43
C ILE A 265 -19.68 12.56 -0.85
N LEU A 266 -20.83 13.22 -1.03
CA LEU A 266 -21.61 13.15 -2.27
C LEU A 266 -20.88 13.83 -3.43
N ALA A 267 -20.08 14.87 -3.18
CA ALA A 267 -19.26 15.48 -4.22
C ALA A 267 -18.18 14.50 -4.74
N ASP A 268 -17.51 13.76 -3.86
CA ASP A 268 -16.53 12.73 -4.22
C ASP A 268 -17.20 11.54 -4.94
N TYR A 269 -18.36 11.09 -4.46
CA TYR A 269 -19.07 9.95 -5.03
C TYR A 269 -19.71 10.28 -6.40
N GLU A 270 -20.28 11.47 -6.58
CA GLU A 270 -20.82 11.93 -7.89
C GLU A 270 -19.72 12.06 -8.96
N ALA A 271 -18.46 12.28 -8.58
CA ALA A 271 -17.32 12.31 -9.50
C ALA A 271 -16.99 10.95 -10.15
N THR A 272 -17.61 9.85 -9.69
CA THR A 272 -17.40 8.49 -10.24
C THR A 272 -18.40 8.10 -11.35
N GLY A 273 -19.52 8.82 -11.48
CA GLY A 273 -20.56 8.55 -12.48
C GLY A 273 -21.46 7.33 -12.22
N LEU A 274 -21.43 6.75 -11.01
CA LEU A 274 -22.12 5.48 -10.69
C LEU A 274 -23.52 5.61 -10.06
N ALA A 275 -23.99 6.81 -9.71
CA ALA A 275 -25.16 7.02 -8.85
C ALA A 275 -26.54 6.67 -9.48
N PRO A 276 -27.32 5.72 -8.91
CA PRO A 276 -28.73 5.49 -9.26
C PRO A 276 -29.67 6.52 -8.58
N GLN A 277 -30.93 6.59 -9.02
CA GLN A 277 -31.89 7.59 -8.53
C GLN A 277 -32.56 7.21 -7.20
N GLY A 278 -32.38 8.06 -6.18
CA GLY A 278 -33.17 8.11 -4.93
C GLY A 278 -32.92 6.99 -3.91
N GLY A 279 -32.21 7.31 -2.83
CA GLY A 279 -31.76 6.33 -1.83
C GLY A 279 -31.52 6.92 -0.45
N ILE A 280 -31.27 6.02 0.50
CA ILE A 280 -31.01 6.25 1.93
C ILE A 280 -29.49 6.13 2.18
N ILE A 281 -28.98 6.39 3.39
CA ILE A 281 -27.58 6.09 3.76
C ILE A 281 -27.55 4.91 4.73
N THR A 282 -26.56 4.03 4.55
CA THR A 282 -26.29 2.86 5.41
C THR A 282 -24.82 2.82 5.79
N ALA A 283 -24.50 2.19 6.93
CA ALA A 283 -23.14 2.19 7.45
C ALA A 283 -22.71 0.81 8.00
N ASP A 284 -21.39 0.58 7.95
CA ASP A 284 -20.65 -0.59 8.46
C ASP A 284 -19.41 -0.08 9.23
N ALA A 285 -18.90 -0.85 10.20
CA ALA A 285 -17.80 -0.51 11.09
C ALA A 285 -16.60 -1.46 10.95
N MET A 286 -15.41 -0.94 11.26
CA MET A 286 -14.17 -1.70 11.37
C MET A 286 -13.32 -1.29 12.57
N THR A 287 -12.89 -2.27 13.37
CA THR A 287 -11.93 -2.09 14.47
C THR A 287 -10.54 -1.65 14.02
N TYR A 288 -10.08 -0.49 14.51
CA TYR A 288 -8.67 -0.07 14.43
C TYR A 288 -8.08 0.07 15.84
N THR A 289 -7.82 -1.08 16.48
CA THR A 289 -6.97 -1.13 17.66
C THR A 289 -5.57 -1.57 17.24
N ALA A 290 -4.54 -0.88 17.74
CA ALA A 290 -3.17 -0.90 17.21
C ALA A 290 -2.38 -2.22 17.35
N VAL A 291 -3.05 -3.35 17.62
CA VAL A 291 -2.48 -4.71 17.56
C VAL A 291 -3.60 -5.69 17.14
N HIS A 292 -3.59 -6.13 15.89
CA HIS A 292 -4.47 -7.15 15.26
C HIS A 292 -6.02 -6.99 15.40
N SER A 293 -6.70 -6.49 14.35
CA SER A 293 -7.79 -7.22 13.65
C SER A 293 -8.66 -6.32 12.75
N PHE A 294 -8.61 -6.55 11.44
CA PHE A 294 -9.51 -5.95 10.46
C PHE A 294 -10.85 -6.72 10.44
N ASN A 295 -11.81 -6.43 11.33
CA ASN A 295 -13.16 -7.04 11.28
C ASN A 295 -14.21 -6.08 10.67
N SER A 296 -15.04 -6.53 9.73
CA SER A 296 -16.29 -5.83 9.33
C SER A 296 -17.52 -6.36 10.07
N SER A 297 -18.49 -5.48 10.29
CA SER A 297 -19.82 -5.76 10.89
C SER A 297 -20.89 -6.08 9.84
N GLU A 298 -22.14 -6.32 10.28
CA GLU A 298 -23.30 -6.34 9.38
C GLU A 298 -23.77 -4.92 9.00
N MET A 299 -24.29 -4.74 7.79
CA MET A 299 -24.76 -3.42 7.34
C MET A 299 -26.09 -3.03 7.98
N SER A 300 -26.14 -1.88 8.66
CA SER A 300 -27.36 -1.41 9.35
C SER A 300 -28.08 -0.22 8.67
N PRO A 301 -29.41 -0.29 8.47
CA PRO A 301 -30.16 0.74 7.75
C PRO A 301 -30.63 1.91 8.65
N ARG A 302 -30.41 3.16 8.20
CA ARG A 302 -30.97 4.37 8.84
C ARG A 302 -31.53 5.36 7.82
N SER A 303 -32.86 5.49 7.73
CA SER A 303 -33.52 6.39 6.77
C SER A 303 -33.27 7.88 7.03
N LEU A 304 -32.66 8.58 6.07
CA LEU A 304 -32.38 10.03 6.07
C LEU A 304 -32.99 10.72 4.82
N HIS A 305 -33.25 12.04 4.85
CA HIS A 305 -34.14 12.74 3.90
C HIS A 305 -33.44 13.59 2.80
N GLN A 306 -33.82 13.34 1.53
CA GLN A 306 -33.96 14.23 0.33
C GLN A 306 -33.15 15.55 0.19
N ILE A 307 -32.33 15.69 -0.90
CA ILE A 307 -32.16 16.83 -1.86
C ILE A 307 -31.06 16.49 -2.95
N PHE A 308 -30.73 17.36 -3.93
CA PHE A 308 -30.41 16.98 -5.34
C PHE A 308 -29.35 17.88 -6.10
N LEU A 309 -28.24 17.31 -6.64
CA LEU A 309 -27.35 17.64 -7.82
C LEU A 309 -26.87 19.10 -8.15
N PRO A 310 -25.73 19.37 -8.89
CA PRO A 310 -24.85 18.47 -9.70
C PRO A 310 -23.27 18.67 -9.74
N VAL A 311 -22.51 17.55 -9.84
CA VAL A 311 -21.39 17.21 -10.80
C VAL A 311 -20.12 18.11 -11.01
N ILE A 312 -18.89 17.54 -10.87
CA ILE A 312 -17.73 17.50 -11.84
C ILE A 312 -16.53 16.64 -11.29
N LEU A 313 -15.70 16.05 -12.19
CA LEU A 313 -14.62 15.03 -12.02
C LEU A 313 -13.27 15.58 -11.43
N HIS A 314 -12.14 14.87 -11.15
CA HIS A 314 -11.49 13.61 -11.60
C HIS A 314 -10.27 13.23 -10.68
N ASN A 315 -9.83 11.94 -10.54
CA ASN A 315 -8.38 11.53 -10.60
C ASN A 315 -8.04 9.99 -10.64
N THR A 316 -6.74 9.65 -10.78
CA THR A 316 -6.12 8.43 -11.37
C THR A 316 -5.61 7.32 -10.40
N PRO A 317 -5.22 6.11 -10.89
CA PRO A 317 -4.82 4.95 -10.07
C PRO A 317 -3.33 4.83 -9.71
N LEU A 318 -2.98 3.89 -8.81
CA LEU A 318 -1.59 3.68 -8.32
C LEU A 318 -0.70 2.83 -9.27
N PRO A 319 0.60 3.15 -9.40
CA PRO A 319 1.56 2.36 -10.17
C PRO A 319 1.91 0.96 -9.60
N THR A 320 2.31 0.05 -10.52
CA THR A 320 2.99 -1.24 -10.24
C THR A 320 4.51 -1.20 -10.49
N VAL A 321 5.02 -0.05 -10.91
CA VAL A 321 6.43 0.33 -11.11
C VAL A 321 6.62 1.58 -10.25
N PRO A 322 7.74 1.81 -9.56
CA PRO A 322 7.91 3.06 -8.82
C PRO A 322 7.68 4.27 -9.73
N GLU A 323 7.00 5.29 -9.21
CA GLU A 323 6.84 6.57 -9.88
C GLU A 323 8.19 7.29 -10.02
N GLN A 324 9.09 7.07 -9.06
CA GLN A 324 10.48 7.52 -9.12
C GLN A 324 11.45 6.50 -8.51
N VAL A 325 12.56 6.26 -9.19
CA VAL A 325 13.71 5.54 -8.66
C VAL A 325 14.77 6.54 -8.22
N TRP A 326 15.18 6.42 -6.97
CA TRP A 326 16.20 7.26 -6.35
C TRP A 326 17.48 6.45 -6.13
N PHE A 327 18.63 7.05 -6.39
CA PHE A 327 19.94 6.44 -6.19
C PHE A 327 20.84 7.35 -5.35
N ALA A 328 21.36 6.81 -4.26
CA ALA A 328 22.17 7.51 -3.28
C ALA A 328 23.39 6.66 -2.86
N PRO A 329 24.49 6.71 -3.62
CA PRO A 329 25.72 6.00 -3.31
C PRO A 329 26.28 6.33 -1.93
N ASN A 330 26.94 5.35 -1.29
CA ASN A 330 27.57 5.58 0.01
C ASN A 330 28.58 6.73 -0.07
N MET A 331 28.47 7.69 0.86
CA MET A 331 29.35 8.83 1.02
C MET A 331 30.83 8.48 0.86
N GLY A 332 31.27 7.33 1.40
CA GLY A 332 32.66 6.86 1.37
C GLY A 332 33.00 5.86 0.27
N SER A 333 32.06 5.50 -0.61
CA SER A 333 32.27 4.48 -1.65
C SER A 333 33.46 4.82 -2.57
N ARG A 334 34.28 3.81 -2.86
CA ARG A 334 35.63 3.99 -3.44
C ARG A 334 35.63 4.55 -4.86
N ASP A 335 34.51 4.43 -5.56
CA ASP A 335 34.29 4.67 -6.98
C ASP A 335 33.10 5.61 -7.24
N TYR A 336 32.65 6.37 -6.23
CA TYR A 336 31.51 7.31 -6.37
C TYR A 336 31.75 8.28 -7.55
N THR A 337 32.90 8.95 -7.60
CA THR A 337 33.23 9.87 -8.70
C THR A 337 33.41 9.15 -10.04
N ASP A 338 33.64 7.83 -10.05
CA ASP A 338 33.75 7.03 -11.27
C ASP A 338 32.41 6.75 -11.94
N LEU A 339 31.27 6.90 -11.25
CA LEU A 339 29.94 6.98 -11.89
C LEU A 339 29.92 8.08 -12.97
N PHE A 340 30.63 9.19 -12.74
CA PHE A 340 30.66 10.33 -13.65
C PHE A 340 31.81 10.27 -14.66
N SER A 341 32.94 9.64 -14.33
CA SER A 341 34.07 9.48 -15.24
C SER A 341 33.92 8.28 -16.21
N HIS A 342 33.18 7.24 -15.80
CA HIS A 342 32.94 6.00 -16.56
C HIS A 342 31.44 5.71 -16.81
N PRO A 343 30.64 6.65 -17.38
CA PRO A 343 29.18 6.53 -17.47
C PRO A 343 28.68 5.37 -18.35
N THR A 344 29.55 4.74 -19.13
CA THR A 344 29.23 3.53 -19.91
C THR A 344 29.14 2.27 -19.06
N GLN A 345 29.67 2.27 -17.83
CA GLN A 345 29.68 1.11 -16.93
C GLN A 345 28.38 0.91 -16.15
N TRP A 346 27.43 1.85 -16.22
CA TRP A 346 26.13 1.80 -15.55
C TRP A 346 25.00 2.38 -16.42
N THR A 347 25.04 2.09 -17.73
CA THR A 347 24.11 2.70 -18.70
C THR A 347 22.66 2.30 -18.42
N THR A 348 22.43 1.07 -17.97
CA THR A 348 21.11 0.48 -17.72
C THR A 348 20.51 1.07 -16.45
N ALA A 349 21.26 1.08 -15.35
CA ALA A 349 20.83 1.66 -14.09
C ALA A 349 20.56 3.17 -14.25
N ARG A 350 21.48 3.89 -14.91
CA ARG A 350 21.34 5.33 -15.19
C ARG A 350 20.10 5.66 -16.01
N SER A 351 19.63 4.75 -16.88
CA SER A 351 18.41 4.96 -17.66
C SER A 351 17.09 4.68 -16.91
N GLN A 352 17.19 4.21 -15.67
CA GLN A 352 16.06 3.90 -14.78
C GLN A 352 16.04 4.77 -13.52
N ILE A 353 17.01 5.67 -13.33
CA ILE A 353 17.12 6.52 -12.13
C ILE A 353 16.60 7.90 -12.46
N ASP A 354 15.54 8.31 -11.76
CA ASP A 354 14.91 9.63 -11.91
C ASP A 354 15.58 10.68 -11.00
N VAL A 355 16.05 10.26 -9.81
CA VAL A 355 16.66 11.15 -8.82
C VAL A 355 18.00 10.61 -8.33
N PHE A 356 19.05 11.42 -8.46
CA PHE A 356 20.36 11.13 -7.87
C PHE A 356 20.52 11.98 -6.60
N LYS A 357 20.55 11.35 -5.42
CA LYS A 357 20.57 12.04 -4.12
C LYS A 357 21.99 12.07 -3.52
N PHE A 358 22.43 13.28 -3.15
CA PHE A 358 23.69 13.52 -2.45
C PHE A 358 23.47 13.79 -0.97
N TYR A 359 24.44 13.40 -0.14
CA TYR A 359 24.46 13.72 1.29
C TYR A 359 25.02 15.13 1.56
N THR A 360 24.52 15.80 2.60
CA THR A 360 25.06 17.09 3.08
C THR A 360 26.60 17.05 3.22
N GLN A 361 27.13 15.98 3.80
CA GLN A 361 28.55 15.78 4.09
C GLN A 361 29.44 15.77 2.84
N ASN A 362 28.89 15.38 1.68
CA ASN A 362 29.60 15.43 0.39
C ASN A 362 29.62 16.84 -0.22
N LEU A 363 28.68 17.73 0.17
CA LEU A 363 28.39 18.99 -0.52
C LEU A 363 28.77 20.26 0.25
N ILE A 364 29.14 20.16 1.52
CA ILE A 364 29.68 21.27 2.32
C ILE A 364 31.21 21.37 2.21
N ASP A 365 31.77 22.58 2.31
CA ASP A 365 33.23 22.80 2.35
C ASP A 365 33.78 22.59 3.78
N ALA A 366 33.63 21.35 4.29
CA ALA A 366 34.07 20.95 5.61
C ALA A 366 34.80 19.60 5.60
N PRO A 367 35.69 19.31 6.57
CA PRO A 367 36.38 18.02 6.64
C PRO A 367 35.41 16.85 6.88
N CYS A 368 35.25 15.98 5.87
CA CYS A 368 34.46 14.75 5.97
C CYS A 368 35.36 13.51 5.92
N THR A 369 35.72 12.96 7.08
CA THR A 369 36.54 11.73 7.15
C THR A 369 35.84 10.52 6.52
N ILE A 370 34.52 10.38 6.74
CA ILE A 370 33.73 9.26 6.23
C ILE A 370 33.53 9.28 4.71
N CYS A 371 33.66 10.45 4.07
CA CYS A 371 33.48 10.62 2.63
C CYS A 371 34.70 10.16 1.81
N GLY A 372 35.85 9.89 2.44
CA GLY A 372 37.10 9.59 1.74
C GLY A 372 37.48 10.72 0.76
N ASN A 373 37.51 10.42 -0.54
CA ASN A 373 37.80 11.40 -1.60
C ASN A 373 36.56 12.11 -2.16
N ASN A 374 35.36 11.70 -1.76
CA ASN A 374 34.08 12.14 -2.34
C ASN A 374 33.65 13.50 -1.75
N THR A 375 34.37 14.54 -2.14
CA THR A 375 34.16 15.93 -1.69
C THR A 375 33.49 16.76 -2.79
N LEU A 376 32.92 17.91 -2.43
CA LEU A 376 32.32 18.86 -3.37
C LEU A 376 33.26 19.13 -4.57
N ASN A 377 34.54 19.44 -4.30
CA ASN A 377 35.53 19.69 -5.34
C ASN A 377 35.74 18.48 -6.27
N ALA A 378 35.75 17.26 -5.72
CA ALA A 378 35.88 16.05 -6.54
C ALA A 378 34.67 15.82 -7.47
N PHE A 379 33.46 16.14 -7.00
CA PHE A 379 32.24 16.11 -7.83
C PHE A 379 32.24 17.21 -8.91
N VAL A 380 32.77 18.40 -8.60
CA VAL A 380 32.97 19.49 -9.57
C VAL A 380 33.99 19.10 -10.64
N ASP A 381 35.13 18.52 -10.25
CA ASP A 381 36.21 18.08 -11.16
C ASP A 381 35.73 17.04 -12.18
N VAL A 382 34.87 16.10 -11.75
CA VAL A 382 34.25 15.12 -12.66
C VAL A 382 32.96 15.62 -13.34
N GLN A 383 32.57 16.87 -13.11
CA GLN A 383 31.37 17.54 -13.66
C GLN A 383 30.06 16.81 -13.33
N ALA A 384 29.94 16.26 -12.12
CA ALA A 384 28.81 15.43 -11.70
C ALA A 384 27.45 16.11 -11.88
N PHE A 385 27.31 17.34 -11.38
CA PHE A 385 26.03 18.07 -11.39
C PHE A 385 25.55 18.46 -12.80
N GLN A 386 26.48 18.90 -13.66
CA GLN A 386 26.16 19.17 -15.07
C GLN A 386 25.79 17.87 -15.79
N LYS A 387 26.49 16.76 -15.53
CA LYS A 387 26.20 15.47 -16.16
C LYS A 387 24.82 14.93 -15.79
N LEU A 388 24.40 15.06 -14.53
CA LEU A 388 23.04 14.68 -14.11
C LEU A 388 21.98 15.48 -14.89
N THR A 389 22.19 16.79 -15.03
CA THR A 389 21.37 17.67 -15.87
C THR A 389 21.37 17.25 -17.34
N ASP A 390 22.55 16.91 -17.91
CA ASP A 390 22.69 16.44 -19.29
C ASP A 390 22.09 15.03 -19.53
N TRP A 391 21.82 14.28 -18.46
CA TRP A 391 21.23 12.95 -18.48
C TRP A 391 19.74 12.94 -18.15
N ASP A 392 19.14 14.10 -17.88
CA ASP A 392 17.74 14.27 -17.44
C ASP A 392 17.44 13.57 -16.09
N ILE A 393 18.45 13.52 -15.20
CA ILE A 393 18.34 12.96 -13.85
C ILE A 393 18.30 14.11 -12.85
N ALA A 394 17.22 14.17 -12.07
CA ALA A 394 17.04 15.22 -11.08
C ALA A 394 18.04 15.09 -9.93
N ILE A 395 18.49 16.23 -9.38
CA ILE A 395 19.39 16.23 -8.22
C ILE A 395 18.55 16.33 -6.94
N GLY A 396 18.71 15.32 -6.08
CA GLY A 396 18.24 15.34 -4.70
C GLY A 396 19.36 15.69 -3.72
N VAL A 397 19.01 16.29 -2.59
CA VAL A 397 19.92 16.43 -1.45
C VAL A 397 19.26 15.94 -0.16
N GLU A 398 20.08 15.37 0.72
CA GLU A 398 19.68 14.98 2.08
C GLU A 398 20.22 15.98 3.09
N ALA A 399 19.36 16.52 3.95
CA ALA A 399 19.73 17.57 4.92
C ALA A 399 19.02 17.39 6.27
N GLY A 400 19.79 17.41 7.37
CA GLY A 400 19.24 17.36 8.72
C GLY A 400 18.44 18.61 9.05
N ALA A 401 17.12 18.49 9.08
CA ALA A 401 16.21 19.61 9.34
C ALA A 401 16.19 19.97 10.84
N VAL A 402 16.01 18.98 11.70
CA VAL A 402 16.07 19.10 13.16
C VAL A 402 17.02 18.01 13.67
N LYS A 403 18.13 18.41 14.29
CA LYS A 403 19.13 17.52 14.90
C LYS A 403 19.67 18.17 16.18
N GLU A 404 20.39 17.42 17.00
CA GLU A 404 20.87 17.82 18.33
C GLU A 404 21.84 19.02 18.34
N TRP A 405 22.46 19.33 17.21
CA TRP A 405 23.30 20.52 16.97
C TRP A 405 22.54 21.72 16.38
N GLY A 406 21.25 21.57 16.06
CA GLY A 406 20.49 22.50 15.22
C GLY A 406 18.98 22.56 15.51
N CYS A 407 18.58 22.30 16.76
CA CYS A 407 17.20 21.99 17.18
C CYS A 407 16.06 22.89 16.67
N THR A 408 16.30 24.16 16.33
CA THR A 408 15.22 25.10 15.97
C THR A 408 14.80 25.06 14.51
N GLY A 409 15.36 24.15 13.69
CA GLY A 409 15.15 24.12 12.24
C GLY A 409 15.93 25.20 11.47
N VAL A 410 16.26 26.32 12.12
CA VAL A 410 16.96 27.47 11.51
C VAL A 410 18.35 27.09 11.01
N ARG A 411 19.13 26.35 11.82
CA ARG A 411 20.50 25.96 11.44
C ARG A 411 20.53 24.87 10.36
N GLY A 412 19.59 23.92 10.42
CA GLY A 412 19.41 22.94 9.34
C GLY A 412 19.12 23.64 8.01
N ALA A 413 18.22 24.63 8.01
CA ALA A 413 17.85 25.36 6.80
C ALA A 413 19.00 26.20 6.22
N GLU A 414 19.91 26.73 7.04
CA GLU A 414 21.14 27.38 6.57
C GLU A 414 22.08 26.40 5.84
N VAL A 415 22.23 25.19 6.36
CA VAL A 415 23.07 24.15 5.74
C VAL A 415 22.42 23.62 4.45
N ALA A 416 21.10 23.45 4.44
CA ALA A 416 20.33 23.14 3.24
C ALA A 416 20.49 24.23 2.15
N GLU A 417 20.37 25.51 2.52
CA GLU A 417 20.62 26.64 1.62
C GLU A 417 22.05 26.62 1.05
N GLU A 418 23.06 26.32 1.87
CA GLU A 418 24.47 26.21 1.47
C GLU A 418 24.69 25.09 0.43
N ILE A 419 24.21 23.87 0.68
CA ILE A 419 24.42 22.75 -0.25
C ILE A 419 23.64 22.94 -1.57
N ILE A 420 22.44 23.55 -1.52
CA ILE A 420 21.69 23.94 -2.72
C ILE A 420 22.50 24.93 -3.57
N GLN A 421 23.07 25.96 -2.93
CA GLN A 421 23.89 26.98 -3.61
C GLN A 421 25.19 26.39 -4.17
N ASN A 422 25.82 25.45 -3.48
CA ASN A 422 27.03 24.77 -3.94
C ASN A 422 26.76 23.93 -5.20
N VAL A 423 25.64 23.20 -5.27
CA VAL A 423 25.22 22.48 -6.48
C VAL A 423 24.88 23.44 -7.62
N GLN A 424 24.08 24.49 -7.34
CA GLN A 424 23.64 25.46 -8.35
C GLN A 424 24.79 26.26 -8.97
N THR A 425 25.76 26.68 -8.15
CA THR A 425 26.95 27.41 -8.62
C THR A 425 27.84 26.56 -9.52
N ASN A 426 27.74 25.23 -9.42
CA ASN A 426 28.53 24.27 -10.20
C ASN A 426 27.71 23.55 -11.30
N GLY A 427 26.60 24.15 -11.75
CA GLY A 427 25.87 23.73 -12.95
C GLY A 427 24.81 22.65 -12.75
N GLY A 428 24.43 22.34 -11.50
CA GLY A 428 23.26 21.51 -11.20
C GLY A 428 22.00 22.30 -10.86
N MET A 429 20.87 21.60 -10.74
CA MET A 429 19.66 22.15 -10.14
C MET A 429 19.08 21.15 -9.12
N VAL A 430 19.19 21.47 -7.83
CA VAL A 430 18.52 20.70 -6.78
C VAL A 430 17.02 20.87 -6.95
N THR A 431 16.32 19.75 -7.10
CA THR A 431 14.87 19.66 -7.31
C THR A 431 14.18 19.05 -6.09
N TYR A 432 14.85 18.12 -5.42
CA TYR A 432 14.35 17.43 -4.24
C TYR A 432 15.24 17.70 -3.02
N LEU A 433 14.61 17.90 -1.87
CA LEU A 433 15.27 17.86 -0.57
C LEU A 433 14.53 16.86 0.32
N ALA A 434 15.24 15.83 0.75
CA ALA A 434 14.78 14.89 1.76
C ALA A 434 15.33 15.32 3.13
N MET A 435 14.43 15.55 4.08
CA MET A 435 14.81 15.87 5.45
C MET A 435 15.30 14.61 6.14
N ASP A 436 16.51 14.67 6.68
CA ASP A 436 17.12 13.58 7.45
C ASP A 436 16.54 13.60 8.88
N GLU A 437 15.54 12.75 9.10
CA GLU A 437 14.91 12.37 10.37
C GLU A 437 14.73 13.51 11.41
N PRO A 438 13.91 14.52 11.10
CA PRO A 438 13.59 15.60 12.03
C PRO A 438 12.87 15.16 13.31
N TYR A 439 12.02 14.12 13.27
CA TYR A 439 11.29 13.66 14.45
C TYR A 439 12.25 12.97 15.42
N ILE A 440 12.99 11.93 14.98
CA ILE A 440 14.00 11.29 15.84
C ILE A 440 15.10 12.29 16.23
N GLY A 441 15.51 13.19 15.33
CA GLY A 441 16.52 14.20 15.59
C GLY A 441 16.15 15.22 16.68
N GLY A 442 14.86 15.36 16.99
CA GLY A 442 14.37 16.11 18.14
C GLY A 442 14.37 15.32 19.45
N GLU A 443 14.11 14.00 19.41
CA GLU A 443 14.04 13.14 20.60
C GLU A 443 15.42 12.59 21.04
N LEU A 444 16.31 12.30 20.08
CA LEU A 444 17.51 11.50 20.28
C LEU A 444 18.63 12.23 21.05
N VAL A 445 19.50 11.42 21.69
CA VAL A 445 20.72 11.89 22.37
C VAL A 445 21.95 11.40 21.62
N ALA A 446 22.61 12.27 20.85
CA ALA A 446 23.83 11.94 20.11
C ALA A 446 25.03 12.71 20.69
N ASN A 447 26.15 12.02 20.92
CA ASN A 447 27.40 12.60 21.47
C ASN A 447 27.23 13.41 22.79
N GLY A 448 26.17 13.13 23.57
CA GLY A 448 25.84 13.86 24.79
C GLY A 448 25.06 15.17 24.58
N LEU A 449 24.67 15.47 23.33
CA LEU A 449 23.75 16.54 22.95
C LEU A 449 22.37 15.95 22.66
N SER A 450 21.32 16.74 22.88
CA SER A 450 19.93 16.40 22.52
C SER A 450 19.10 17.67 22.50
N CYS A 451 18.06 17.71 21.68
CA CYS A 451 17.03 18.73 21.77
C CYS A 451 16.05 18.46 22.92
N GLY A 452 15.84 17.19 23.27
CA GLY A 452 14.86 16.77 24.28
C GLY A 452 13.44 17.19 23.93
N TYR A 453 13.12 17.21 22.64
CA TYR A 453 11.84 17.68 22.12
C TYR A 453 10.80 16.57 22.14
N THR A 454 9.54 16.96 22.36
CA THR A 454 8.38 16.12 22.03
C THR A 454 8.09 16.20 20.53
N MET A 455 7.36 15.23 19.97
CA MET A 455 6.86 15.26 18.58
C MET A 455 6.28 16.64 18.17
N SER A 456 5.48 17.29 19.02
CA SER A 456 4.94 18.63 18.73
C SER A 456 6.04 19.69 18.58
N GLN A 457 7.09 19.65 19.40
CA GLN A 457 8.20 20.61 19.33
C GLN A 457 9.12 20.33 18.15
N SER A 458 9.34 19.06 17.80
CA SER A 458 10.00 18.67 16.56
C SER A 458 9.20 19.21 15.37
N ALA A 459 7.87 19.06 15.36
CA ALA A 459 7.01 19.56 14.28
C ALA A 459 7.03 21.10 14.15
N ASP A 460 7.12 21.85 15.27
CA ASP A 460 7.30 23.30 15.26
C ASP A 460 8.64 23.72 14.62
N ALA A 461 9.72 23.00 14.94
CA ALA A 461 11.05 23.23 14.38
C ALA A 461 11.16 22.82 12.90
N THR A 462 10.58 21.69 12.51
CA THR A 462 10.49 21.23 11.11
C THR A 462 9.65 22.20 10.27
N THR A 463 8.55 22.70 10.82
CA THR A 463 7.74 23.77 10.19
C THR A 463 8.56 25.05 9.99
N THR A 464 9.47 25.37 10.90
CA THR A 464 10.41 26.52 10.76
C THR A 464 11.41 26.28 9.63
N PHE A 465 11.96 25.06 9.50
CA PHE A 465 12.81 24.65 8.39
C PHE A 465 12.08 24.75 7.05
N ILE A 466 10.93 24.06 6.91
CA ILE A 466 10.18 23.95 5.66
C ILE A 466 9.72 25.33 5.17
N ASN A 467 9.19 26.17 6.05
CA ASN A 467 8.73 27.51 5.66
C ASN A 467 9.89 28.39 5.16
N ARG A 468 11.10 28.25 5.72
CA ARG A 468 12.30 28.95 5.23
C ARG A 468 12.69 28.45 3.85
N ILE A 469 12.79 27.13 3.65
CA ILE A 469 13.16 26.56 2.34
C ILE A 469 12.11 26.86 1.26
N ARG A 470 10.81 26.68 1.54
CA ARG A 470 9.72 27.05 0.58
C ARG A 470 9.69 28.54 0.27
N THR A 471 10.13 29.41 1.18
CA THR A 471 10.25 30.86 0.91
C THR A 471 11.43 31.19 -0.03
N ALA A 472 12.56 30.50 0.14
CA ALA A 472 13.75 30.70 -0.70
C ALA A 472 13.66 30.00 -2.06
N TYR A 473 13.06 28.80 -2.08
CA TYR A 473 12.99 27.88 -3.22
C TYR A 473 11.56 27.33 -3.38
N PRO A 474 10.61 28.12 -3.93
CA PRO A 474 9.17 27.81 -3.92
C PRO A 474 8.74 26.63 -4.80
N TYR A 475 9.66 26.03 -5.55
CA TYR A 475 9.44 24.83 -6.38
C TYR A 475 10.26 23.62 -5.89
N MET A 476 10.88 23.71 -4.70
CA MET A 476 11.60 22.59 -4.10
C MET A 476 10.59 21.53 -3.64
N VAL A 477 10.78 20.29 -4.09
CA VAL A 477 10.02 19.14 -3.61
C VAL A 477 10.60 18.72 -2.25
N LEU A 478 9.83 18.93 -1.18
CA LEU A 478 10.25 18.72 0.21
C LEU A 478 9.53 17.54 0.83
N GLY A 479 10.29 16.49 1.12
CA GLY A 479 9.79 15.32 1.82
C GLY A 479 10.66 14.94 2.99
N ASP A 480 10.21 13.91 3.69
CA ASP A 480 10.70 13.54 5.00
C ASP A 480 11.18 12.09 5.02
N ILE A 481 12.20 11.80 5.85
CA ILE A 481 12.71 10.45 6.10
C ILE A 481 12.56 10.19 7.58
N GLU A 482 11.92 9.09 8.01
CA GLU A 482 11.89 8.71 9.43
C GLU A 482 12.16 7.21 9.65
N PRO A 483 12.75 6.83 10.80
CA PRO A 483 13.16 5.46 11.09
C PRO A 483 12.03 4.60 11.67
N TYR A 484 11.87 3.43 11.06
CA TYR A 484 11.03 2.33 11.52
C TYR A 484 11.90 1.10 11.83
N PRO A 485 11.63 0.33 12.91
CA PRO A 485 10.50 0.46 13.82
C PRO A 485 10.86 1.28 15.07
N TYR A 486 11.79 2.26 14.96
CA TYR A 486 12.07 3.15 16.09
C TYR A 486 10.81 3.90 16.52
N PHE A 487 10.09 4.43 15.54
CA PHE A 487 8.70 4.81 15.68
C PHE A 487 7.79 3.70 15.11
N SER A 488 6.72 3.40 15.83
CA SER A 488 5.64 2.57 15.30
C SER A 488 4.93 3.27 14.14
N VAL A 489 4.24 2.50 13.28
CA VAL A 489 3.38 3.04 12.21
C VAL A 489 2.44 4.13 12.72
N VAL A 490 1.81 3.92 13.88
CA VAL A 490 0.92 4.89 14.51
C VAL A 490 1.63 6.20 14.86
N GLN A 491 2.88 6.16 15.35
CA GLN A 491 3.66 7.36 15.64
C GLN A 491 4.08 8.10 14.36
N LEU A 492 4.42 7.38 13.28
CA LEU A 492 4.76 7.98 11.98
C LEU A 492 3.54 8.64 11.33
N GLN A 493 2.36 8.01 11.43
CA GLN A 493 1.08 8.61 11.02
C GLN A 493 0.78 9.88 11.84
N GLN A 494 0.93 9.82 13.17
CA GLN A 494 0.78 10.97 14.07
C GLN A 494 1.76 12.10 13.76
N TRP A 495 2.99 11.78 13.36
CA TRP A 495 4.00 12.75 12.94
C TRP A 495 3.56 13.53 11.69
N ILE A 496 3.09 12.83 10.65
CA ILE A 496 2.54 13.46 9.44
C ILE A 496 1.36 14.37 9.79
N VAL A 497 0.39 13.90 10.59
CA VAL A 497 -0.74 14.72 11.07
C VAL A 497 -0.27 15.93 11.89
N ALA A 498 0.81 15.79 12.67
CA ALA A 498 1.36 16.89 13.45
C ALA A 498 1.96 18.00 12.55
N LEU A 499 2.54 17.66 11.40
CA LEU A 499 2.97 18.62 10.37
C LEU A 499 1.76 19.24 9.65
N GLU A 500 0.78 18.44 9.24
CA GLU A 500 -0.44 18.94 8.57
C GLU A 500 -1.24 19.91 9.43
N SER A 501 -1.34 19.66 10.74
CA SER A 501 -1.98 20.56 11.70
C SER A 501 -1.33 21.96 11.78
N ARG A 502 -0.10 22.10 11.25
CA ARG A 502 0.67 23.36 11.14
C ARG A 502 0.61 23.97 9.73
N GLY A 503 -0.20 23.41 8.84
CA GLY A 503 -0.30 23.82 7.44
C GLY A 503 0.81 23.27 6.54
N ILE A 504 1.54 22.24 6.98
CA ILE A 504 2.59 21.58 6.19
C ILE A 504 2.04 20.28 5.61
N GLN A 505 1.77 20.28 4.30
CA GLN A 505 1.71 19.05 3.52
C GLN A 505 3.13 18.71 3.04
N LEU A 506 3.56 17.46 3.22
CA LEU A 506 4.80 16.92 2.69
C LEU A 506 4.64 16.56 1.21
N ASP A 507 5.68 16.78 0.41
CA ASP A 507 5.67 16.44 -1.01
C ASP A 507 6.05 14.96 -1.26
N PHE A 508 6.64 14.29 -0.26
CA PHE A 508 6.81 12.83 -0.16
C PHE A 508 7.15 12.40 1.27
N PHE A 509 7.00 11.12 1.58
CA PHE A 509 7.46 10.50 2.83
C PHE A 509 8.23 9.22 2.52
N HIS A 510 9.46 9.11 3.03
CA HIS A 510 10.36 7.97 2.85
C HIS A 510 10.54 7.24 4.19
N LEU A 511 10.48 5.91 4.17
CA LEU A 511 10.73 5.09 5.35
C LEU A 511 12.17 4.59 5.35
N ASP A 512 12.94 4.92 6.40
CA ASP A 512 14.18 4.21 6.71
C ASP A 512 13.85 2.99 7.58
N VAL A 513 14.34 1.81 7.22
CA VAL A 513 13.98 0.55 7.88
C VAL A 513 15.20 -0.10 8.50
N ASP A 514 15.22 -0.12 9.83
CA ASP A 514 16.14 -0.95 10.62
C ASP A 514 15.67 -2.42 10.56
N ILE A 515 16.14 -3.12 9.52
CA ILE A 515 15.87 -4.53 9.25
C ILE A 515 16.31 -5.43 10.42
N GLU A 516 17.37 -5.08 11.15
CA GLU A 516 17.80 -5.86 12.32
C GLU A 516 16.76 -5.76 13.42
N ARG A 517 16.36 -4.53 13.75
CA ARG A 517 15.40 -4.27 14.81
C ARG A 517 14.01 -4.81 14.50
N VAL A 518 13.57 -4.73 13.24
CA VAL A 518 12.40 -5.46 12.72
C VAL A 518 12.45 -6.94 13.13
N ASN A 519 13.55 -7.62 12.81
CA ASN A 519 13.68 -9.06 12.99
C ASN A 519 13.83 -9.46 14.46
N VAL A 520 14.48 -8.61 15.27
CA VAL A 520 14.69 -8.83 16.71
C VAL A 520 13.43 -8.56 17.53
N GLU A 521 12.66 -7.52 17.19
CA GLU A 521 11.42 -7.16 17.89
C GLU A 521 10.19 -7.92 17.35
N GLY A 522 10.28 -8.50 16.14
CA GLY A 522 9.25 -9.37 15.57
C GLY A 522 8.07 -8.63 14.93
N HIS A 523 8.33 -7.47 14.31
CA HIS A 523 7.30 -6.64 13.68
C HIS A 523 6.76 -7.27 12.37
N ASP A 524 5.45 -7.13 12.13
CA ASP A 524 4.82 -7.53 10.86
C ASP A 524 4.98 -6.42 9.82
N VAL A 525 6.17 -6.38 9.22
CA VAL A 525 6.54 -5.41 8.19
C VAL A 525 5.58 -5.41 7.00
N ALA A 526 4.96 -6.55 6.67
CA ALA A 526 4.06 -6.62 5.53
C ALA A 526 2.79 -5.80 5.80
N THR A 527 2.19 -5.98 6.98
CA THR A 527 1.06 -5.19 7.45
C THR A 527 1.45 -3.71 7.65
N ASP A 528 2.61 -3.44 8.27
CA ASP A 528 3.06 -2.09 8.61
C ASP A 528 3.37 -1.23 7.38
N LEU A 529 4.07 -1.77 6.38
CA LEU A 529 4.35 -1.08 5.12
C LEU A 529 3.07 -0.78 4.35
N TRP A 530 2.12 -1.73 4.30
CA TRP A 530 0.83 -1.52 3.64
C TRP A 530 0.03 -0.42 4.35
N ALA A 531 0.00 -0.41 5.68
CA ALA A 531 -0.70 0.59 6.48
C ALA A 531 -0.12 2.00 6.28
N LEU A 532 1.22 2.14 6.25
CA LEU A 532 1.88 3.41 5.91
C LEU A 532 1.60 3.84 4.47
N ARG A 533 1.62 2.91 3.51
CA ARG A 533 1.30 3.21 2.10
C ARG A 533 -0.12 3.76 1.95
N GLN A 534 -1.12 3.10 2.54
CA GLN A 534 -2.51 3.56 2.46
C GLN A 534 -2.72 4.90 3.16
N PHE A 535 -2.10 5.10 4.32
CA PHE A 535 -2.17 6.38 5.03
C PHE A 535 -1.60 7.52 4.18
N CYS A 536 -0.37 7.35 3.66
CA CYS A 536 0.24 8.36 2.79
C CYS A 536 -0.59 8.61 1.53
N GLN A 537 -1.14 7.56 0.90
CA GLN A 537 -2.03 7.67 -0.25
C GLN A 537 -3.30 8.49 0.06
N ALA A 538 -3.96 8.24 1.20
CA ALA A 538 -5.16 8.97 1.61
C ALA A 538 -4.87 10.46 1.88
N HIS A 539 -3.63 10.79 2.27
CA HIS A 539 -3.15 12.16 2.48
C HIS A 539 -2.53 12.79 1.21
N GLY A 540 -2.52 12.08 0.08
CA GLY A 540 -1.96 12.55 -1.20
C GLY A 540 -0.42 12.64 -1.22
N ILE A 541 0.25 11.88 -0.35
CA ILE A 541 1.71 11.88 -0.17
C ILE A 541 2.31 10.64 -0.87
N PRO A 542 3.25 10.80 -1.82
CA PRO A 542 4.03 9.69 -2.37
C PRO A 542 4.83 8.97 -1.29
N PHE A 543 4.55 7.69 -1.07
CA PHE A 543 5.24 6.84 -0.10
C PHE A 543 6.46 6.15 -0.72
N GLY A 544 7.61 6.32 -0.08
CA GLY A 544 8.87 5.69 -0.46
C GLY A 544 9.41 4.75 0.61
N VAL A 545 10.20 3.76 0.19
CA VAL A 545 10.93 2.86 1.11
C VAL A 545 12.39 2.84 0.71
N ILE A 546 13.27 3.00 1.69
CA ILE A 546 14.71 2.93 1.48
C ILE A 546 15.15 1.47 1.38
N PHE A 547 15.89 1.17 0.31
CA PHE A 547 16.53 -0.10 0.03
C PHE A 547 18.01 0.00 0.37
N THR A 548 18.35 -0.53 1.55
CA THR A 548 19.71 -0.67 2.09
C THR A 548 19.90 -2.08 2.65
N SER A 549 21.10 -2.43 3.12
CA SER A 549 21.36 -3.70 3.80
C SER A 549 21.33 -3.51 5.32
N ASN A 550 21.08 -4.61 6.05
CA ASN A 550 21.18 -4.64 7.50
C ASN A 550 22.56 -4.13 7.97
N TRP A 551 22.59 -3.25 9.00
CA TRP A 551 23.81 -2.67 9.58
C TRP A 551 24.89 -3.68 9.97
N THR A 552 24.51 -4.89 10.38
CA THR A 552 25.47 -5.95 10.75
C THR A 552 26.12 -6.65 9.55
N ASP A 553 25.62 -6.44 8.33
CA ASP A 553 26.13 -7.04 7.08
C ASP A 553 27.33 -6.30 6.45
N ALA A 554 27.87 -5.27 7.11
CA ALA A 554 28.92 -4.35 6.60
C ALA A 554 30.32 -4.98 6.32
N GLY A 555 30.40 -6.30 6.20
CA GLY A 555 31.63 -7.04 5.94
C GLY A 555 32.04 -7.16 4.47
N SER A 556 31.11 -7.08 3.51
CA SER A 556 31.45 -7.21 2.08
C SER A 556 30.39 -6.67 1.11
N GLU A 557 30.84 -6.35 -0.12
CA GLU A 557 29.99 -6.01 -1.27
C GLU A 557 28.87 -7.03 -1.51
N GLN A 558 29.19 -8.32 -1.40
CA GLN A 558 28.22 -9.39 -1.61
C GLN A 558 27.15 -9.38 -0.53
N THR A 559 27.55 -9.24 0.74
CA THR A 559 26.60 -9.27 1.86
C THR A 559 25.65 -8.06 1.79
N TYR A 560 26.17 -6.87 1.46
CA TYR A 560 25.33 -5.69 1.19
C TYR A 560 24.31 -6.00 0.08
N PHE A 561 24.78 -6.48 -1.09
CA PHE A 561 23.94 -6.74 -2.25
C PHE A 561 22.85 -7.79 -1.99
N ASP A 562 23.23 -8.94 -1.44
CA ASP A 562 22.32 -10.07 -1.21
C ASP A 562 21.25 -9.67 -0.16
N SER A 563 21.66 -9.00 0.94
CA SER A 563 20.79 -8.47 1.99
C SER A 563 19.80 -7.41 1.47
N THR A 564 20.26 -6.46 0.65
CA THR A 564 19.36 -5.47 0.04
C THR A 564 18.44 -6.08 -1.00
N ARG A 565 18.86 -7.10 -1.77
CA ARG A 565 17.95 -7.83 -2.69
C ARG A 565 16.83 -8.54 -1.92
N GLU A 566 17.16 -9.21 -0.82
CA GLU A 566 16.16 -9.87 0.04
C GLU A 566 15.18 -8.84 0.64
N TRP A 567 15.66 -7.66 1.02
CA TRP A 567 14.82 -6.56 1.49
C TRP A 567 13.88 -6.01 0.40
N VAL A 568 14.40 -5.72 -0.80
CA VAL A 568 13.60 -5.30 -1.97
C VAL A 568 12.50 -6.33 -2.28
N ASP A 569 12.84 -7.62 -2.30
CA ASP A 569 11.87 -8.68 -2.54
C ASP A 569 10.83 -8.79 -1.42
N THR A 570 11.20 -8.44 -0.18
CA THR A 570 10.29 -8.40 0.97
C THR A 570 9.29 -7.25 0.88
N VAL A 571 9.75 -6.03 0.55
CA VAL A 571 8.87 -4.88 0.31
C VAL A 571 7.94 -5.14 -0.87
N ASN A 572 8.47 -5.72 -1.95
CA ASN A 572 7.68 -6.05 -3.13
C ASN A 572 6.64 -7.15 -2.86
N ARG A 573 6.92 -8.13 -1.99
CA ARG A 573 5.93 -9.10 -1.50
C ARG A 573 4.87 -8.47 -0.59
N ALA A 574 5.28 -7.52 0.26
CA ALA A 574 4.39 -6.84 1.21
C ALA A 574 3.37 -5.93 0.53
N MET A 575 3.83 -5.05 -0.37
CA MET A 575 2.98 -4.00 -0.94
C MET A 575 3.24 -3.72 -2.42
N GLY A 576 4.04 -4.53 -3.12
CA GLY A 576 4.59 -4.17 -4.43
C GLY A 576 5.65 -3.07 -4.32
N MET A 577 6.05 -2.48 -5.45
CA MET A 577 6.99 -1.35 -5.40
C MET A 577 6.38 -0.11 -4.74
N PRO A 578 7.14 0.62 -3.91
CA PRO A 578 6.75 1.94 -3.40
C PRO A 578 6.60 2.96 -4.53
N ALA A 579 5.95 4.10 -4.26
CA ALA A 579 5.93 5.21 -5.22
C ALA A 579 7.36 5.73 -5.45
N HIS A 580 8.17 5.85 -4.39
CA HIS A 580 9.59 6.14 -4.48
C HIS A 580 10.44 4.94 -4.04
N ALA A 581 11.25 4.38 -4.93
CA ALA A 581 12.18 3.28 -4.64
C ALA A 581 13.60 3.84 -4.43
N ILE A 582 14.12 3.84 -3.20
CA ILE A 582 15.36 4.57 -2.86
C ILE A 582 16.52 3.60 -2.58
N PHE A 583 17.34 3.33 -3.60
CA PHE A 583 18.57 2.54 -3.44
C PHE A 583 19.66 3.41 -2.80
N GLN A 584 19.94 3.16 -1.52
CA GLN A 584 20.75 4.05 -0.69
C GLN A 584 21.65 3.27 0.27
N SER A 585 22.82 3.84 0.60
CA SER A 585 23.71 3.27 1.61
C SER A 585 24.44 4.36 2.40
N TRP A 586 24.49 4.19 3.72
CA TRP A 586 25.35 4.96 4.63
C TRP A 586 26.19 4.03 5.52
N GLN A 587 26.24 2.74 5.17
CA GLN A 587 26.82 1.64 5.95
C GLN A 587 28.18 1.96 6.57
N GLY A 588 28.36 1.50 7.81
CA GLY A 588 29.46 1.81 8.71
C GLY A 588 30.87 1.47 8.22
N PRO A 589 31.89 1.93 8.96
CA PRO A 589 33.24 2.05 8.43
C PRO A 589 33.94 0.69 8.23
N ALA A 590 34.62 0.56 7.11
CA ALA A 590 35.68 -0.42 6.94
C ALA A 590 36.81 -0.17 7.97
N PRO A 591 37.74 -1.13 8.20
CA PRO A 591 38.79 -1.01 9.22
C PRO A 591 39.75 0.19 9.07
N ASP A 592 39.66 0.94 7.98
CA ASP A 592 40.40 2.18 7.68
C ASP A 592 39.65 3.48 8.09
N GLY A 593 38.39 3.37 8.55
CA GLY A 593 37.56 4.50 8.97
C GLY A 593 36.71 5.12 7.86
N VAL A 594 36.64 4.51 6.67
CA VAL A 594 35.87 5.01 5.52
C VAL A 594 34.68 4.07 5.23
N HIS A 595 33.53 4.65 4.86
CA HIS A 595 32.29 3.93 4.58
C HIS A 595 32.32 3.40 3.12
N ALA A 596 33.14 2.38 2.90
CA ALA A 596 33.61 2.00 1.55
C ALA A 596 32.70 1.06 0.75
N VAL A 597 31.65 0.51 1.39
CA VAL A 597 30.71 -0.49 0.83
C VAL A 597 29.32 0.16 0.68
N PRO A 598 28.59 -0.04 -0.44
CA PRO A 598 29.01 -0.79 -1.62
C PRO A 598 29.92 0.01 -2.57
N ILE A 599 30.66 -0.69 -3.42
CA ILE A 599 31.15 -0.17 -4.70
C ILE A 599 29.98 0.02 -5.67
N ASN A 600 30.09 1.01 -6.55
CA ASN A 600 29.03 1.39 -7.46
C ASN A 600 29.13 0.72 -8.83
N LEU A 601 30.32 0.34 -9.29
CA LEU A 601 30.59 -0.11 -10.66
C LEU A 601 31.37 -1.44 -10.76
N PRO A 602 31.33 -2.11 -11.94
CA PRO A 602 30.40 -1.90 -13.06
C PRO A 602 29.07 -2.64 -12.87
N GLU A 603 28.02 -2.25 -13.58
CA GLU A 603 26.71 -2.91 -13.51
C GLU A 603 26.67 -4.28 -14.22
N ASN A 604 27.53 -4.45 -15.22
CA ASN A 604 27.41 -5.51 -16.23
C ASN A 604 28.32 -6.74 -16.00
N ASN A 605 29.03 -6.77 -14.88
CA ASN A 605 29.86 -7.92 -14.49
C ASN A 605 29.18 -8.67 -13.36
N THR A 606 28.61 -9.84 -13.64
CA THR A 606 27.89 -10.66 -12.66
C THR A 606 28.78 -11.23 -11.55
N ALA A 607 30.12 -11.15 -11.68
CA ALA A 607 31.07 -11.46 -10.62
C ALA A 607 31.32 -10.27 -9.66
N VAL A 608 30.64 -9.13 -9.88
CA VAL A 608 30.70 -7.92 -9.05
C VAL A 608 29.32 -7.67 -8.45
N TYR A 609 29.31 -7.34 -7.17
CA TYR A 609 28.10 -7.02 -6.40
C TYR A 609 27.97 -5.50 -6.27
N SER A 610 27.83 -4.82 -7.41
CA SER A 610 27.85 -3.36 -7.48
C SER A 610 26.47 -2.75 -7.21
N HIS A 611 26.46 -1.55 -6.64
CA HIS A 611 25.23 -0.81 -6.32
C HIS A 611 24.40 -0.48 -7.58
N THR A 612 25.03 -0.25 -8.73
CA THR A 612 24.29 -0.05 -10.00
C THR A 612 23.70 -1.35 -10.56
N ARG A 613 24.37 -2.50 -10.37
CA ARG A 613 23.76 -3.81 -10.65
C ARG A 613 22.56 -4.07 -9.72
N LEU A 614 22.65 -3.64 -8.46
CA LEU A 614 21.57 -3.79 -7.47
C LEU A 614 20.31 -3.01 -7.86
N VAL A 615 20.44 -1.81 -8.44
CA VAL A 615 19.30 -1.06 -9.02
C VAL A 615 18.63 -1.88 -10.12
N ASN A 616 19.42 -2.39 -11.08
CA ASN A 616 18.90 -3.19 -12.21
C ASN A 616 18.17 -4.47 -11.74
N GLU A 617 18.78 -5.23 -10.82
CA GLU A 617 18.20 -6.49 -10.32
C GLU A 617 17.11 -6.28 -9.28
N GLY A 618 17.08 -5.14 -8.58
CA GLY A 618 16.03 -4.78 -7.64
C GLY A 618 14.74 -4.30 -8.32
N LEU A 619 14.84 -3.63 -9.46
CA LEU A 619 13.69 -3.21 -10.27
C LEU A 619 13.14 -4.33 -11.19
N ALA A 620 13.95 -5.36 -11.45
CA ALA A 620 13.54 -6.53 -12.20
C ALA A 620 12.45 -7.33 -11.45
N GLN A 621 11.34 -7.66 -12.11
CA GLN A 621 10.28 -8.44 -11.46
C GLN A 621 10.79 -9.85 -11.11
N PRO A 622 10.47 -10.39 -9.92
CA PRO A 622 10.91 -11.72 -9.51
C PRO A 622 10.39 -12.79 -10.49
N GLY A 623 11.31 -13.30 -11.32
CA GLY A 623 11.01 -14.19 -12.44
C GLY A 623 11.73 -13.83 -13.75
N SER A 624 12.16 -12.58 -13.95
CA SER A 624 12.90 -12.16 -15.16
C SER A 624 14.40 -12.50 -15.09
N LEU A 625 14.73 -13.79 -14.98
CA LEU A 625 16.07 -14.27 -15.32
C LEU A 625 16.27 -14.15 -16.84
N VAL A 626 16.91 -13.06 -17.26
CA VAL A 626 17.34 -12.86 -18.64
C VAL A 626 18.49 -13.85 -18.93
N PHE A 627 18.13 -15.01 -19.46
CA PHE A 627 19.11 -15.94 -20.02
C PHE A 627 19.71 -15.35 -21.31
N HIS A 628 20.87 -14.71 -21.18
CA HIS A 628 21.73 -14.44 -22.32
C HIS A 628 22.33 -15.76 -22.81
N HIS A 629 21.98 -16.13 -24.04
CA HIS A 629 22.54 -17.26 -24.81
C HIS A 629 23.87 -16.90 -25.49
#